data_AF-A9BHS1-F1
#
_entry.id   AF-A9BHS1-F1
#
_cell.length_a   1.000
_cell.length_b   1.000
_cell.length_c   1.000
_cell.angle_alpha   90.00
_cell.angle_beta   90.00
_cell.angle_gamma   90.00
#
_symmetry.space_group_name_H-M   'P 1'
#
loop_
_entity.id
_entity.type
_entity.pdbx_description
1 polymer ?
#
loop_
_entity_poly.entity_id
_entity_poly.type
_entity_poly.pdbx_seq_one_letter_code
_entity_poly.pdbx_strand_id
1 'polypeptide(L)'
;MNEISNIFLKFKKNWKKYVFQSLLATITIFFILLILNVQDRPIIVSSLGASTFIVFAMPKSMVAKARNLVGGHAVGFICGSIFSLFLNGNFVFSNLSYALAVGLSIFLMVVIDTEHPPAAGTALSLSITGFSLNAFLSVFISVAILAVVHHFLKPYMIDLI
;
A
#
# COMPACT_ATOMS: atom_id res chain seq x y z
N MET A 1 -23.27 15.76 20.80
CA MET A 1 -22.40 14.64 21.25
C MET A 1 -21.12 14.73 20.45
N ASN A 2 -19.98 15.03 21.08
CA ASN A 2 -18.71 15.37 20.39
C ASN A 2 -18.10 14.14 19.69
N GLU A 3 -17.42 14.32 18.56
CA GLU A 3 -16.80 13.24 17.77
C GLU A 3 -15.88 12.32 18.60
N ILE A 4 -15.13 12.88 19.56
CA ILE A 4 -14.25 12.13 20.46
C ILE A 4 -15.03 11.10 21.30
N SER A 5 -16.24 11.48 21.76
CA SER A 5 -17.13 10.57 22.48
C SER A 5 -17.53 9.38 21.61
N ASN A 6 -17.81 9.62 20.32
CA ASN A 6 -18.21 8.57 19.39
C ASN A 6 -17.08 7.58 19.10
N ILE A 7 -15.84 8.05 18.94
CA ILE A 7 -14.67 7.19 18.73
C ILE A 7 -14.45 6.29 19.96
N PHE A 8 -14.46 6.88 21.16
CA PHE A 8 -14.26 6.12 22.40
C PHE A 8 -15.36 5.08 22.63
N LEU A 9 -16.61 5.42 22.36
CA LEU A 9 -17.74 4.49 22.45
C LEU A 9 -17.65 3.36 21.41
N LYS A 10 -17.28 3.66 20.15
CA LYS A 10 -17.05 2.66 19.10
C LYS A 10 -15.95 1.69 19.49
N PHE A 11 -14.84 2.20 20.03
CA PHE A 11 -13.73 1.37 20.53
C PHE A 11 -14.17 0.50 21.70
N LYS A 12 -14.75 1.08 22.76
CA LYS A 12 -15.19 0.33 23.95
C LYS A 12 -16.16 -0.79 23.59
N LYS A 13 -17.09 -0.53 22.65
CA LYS A 13 -18.05 -1.53 22.17
C LYS A 13 -17.38 -2.67 21.37
N ASN A 14 -16.34 -2.37 20.59
CA ASN A 14 -15.76 -3.31 19.62
C ASN A 14 -14.29 -3.68 19.88
N TRP A 15 -13.74 -3.42 21.06
CA TRP A 15 -12.29 -3.53 21.36
C TRP A 15 -11.68 -4.87 20.96
N LYS A 16 -12.42 -5.99 21.11
CA LYS A 16 -11.98 -7.32 20.67
C LYS A 16 -11.68 -7.38 19.17
N LYS A 17 -12.47 -6.68 18.34
CA LYS A 17 -12.26 -6.58 16.89
C LYS A 17 -11.02 -5.73 16.55
N TYR A 18 -10.77 -4.66 17.30
CA TYR A 18 -9.56 -3.84 17.15
C TYR A 18 -8.31 -4.67 17.42
N VAL A 19 -8.29 -5.41 18.55
CA VAL A 19 -7.16 -6.29 18.89
C VAL A 19 -7.01 -7.41 17.86
N PHE A 20 -8.11 -8.08 17.49
CA PHE A 20 -8.09 -9.14 16.48
C PHE A 20 -7.55 -8.67 15.12
N GLN A 21 -8.05 -7.55 14.59
CA GLN A 21 -7.59 -6.98 13.31
C GLN A 21 -6.13 -6.53 13.38
N SER A 22 -5.67 -5.99 14.51
CA SER A 22 -4.27 -5.59 14.71
C SER A 22 -3.32 -6.78 14.79
N LEU A 23 -3.72 -7.87 15.48
CA LEU A 23 -2.95 -9.12 15.50
C LEU A 23 -2.87 -9.75 14.12
N LEU A 24 -4.00 -9.77 13.40
CA LEU A 24 -4.06 -10.29 12.04
C LEU A 24 -3.19 -9.48 11.06
N ALA A 25 -3.19 -8.15 11.20
CA ALA A 25 -2.28 -7.27 10.47
C ALA A 25 -0.82 -7.59 10.77
N THR A 26 -0.49 -7.77 12.06
CA THR A 26 0.87 -8.12 12.53
C THR A 26 1.35 -9.44 11.92
N ILE A 27 0.51 -10.47 11.98
CA ILE A 27 0.83 -11.79 11.40
C ILE A 27 1.03 -11.68 9.89
N THR A 28 0.12 -10.97 9.21
CA THR A 28 0.17 -10.82 7.74
C THR A 28 1.42 -10.08 7.29
N ILE A 29 1.72 -8.93 7.89
CA ILE A 29 2.93 -8.17 7.53
C ILE A 29 4.20 -8.90 7.95
N PHE A 30 4.20 -9.64 9.06
CA PHE A 30 5.35 -10.47 9.46
C PHE A 30 5.72 -11.48 8.36
N PHE A 31 4.76 -12.23 7.83
CA PHE A 31 5.02 -13.16 6.72
C PHE A 31 5.49 -12.45 5.45
N ILE A 32 4.92 -11.29 5.14
CA ILE A 32 5.37 -10.46 4.02
C ILE A 32 6.83 -10.02 4.22
N LEU A 33 7.20 -9.60 5.43
CA LEU A 33 8.56 -9.17 5.78
C LEU A 33 9.57 -10.32 5.80
N LEU A 34 9.15 -11.59 5.96
CA LEU A 34 10.06 -12.73 5.77
C LEU A 34 10.45 -12.91 4.29
N ILE A 35 9.60 -12.46 3.37
CA ILE A 35 9.85 -12.51 1.92
C ILE A 35 10.63 -11.27 1.47
N LEU A 36 10.40 -10.12 2.12
CA LEU A 36 11.06 -8.85 1.81
C LEU A 36 12.33 -8.66 2.65
N ASN A 37 13.49 -8.59 2.01
CA ASN A 37 14.66 -8.09 2.72
C ASN A 37 14.53 -6.57 2.95
N VAL A 38 14.16 -6.18 4.17
CA VAL A 38 13.80 -4.79 4.52
C VAL A 38 14.93 -3.80 4.23
N GLN A 39 16.17 -4.25 4.41
CA GLN A 39 17.36 -3.42 4.22
C GLN A 39 17.56 -3.01 2.76
N ASP A 40 17.10 -3.82 1.81
CA ASP A 40 17.31 -3.58 0.39
C ASP A 40 16.34 -2.53 -0.18
N ARG A 41 15.09 -2.48 0.34
CA ARG A 41 14.01 -1.67 -0.25
C ARG A 41 13.03 -1.08 0.80
N PRO A 42 13.49 -0.16 1.66
CA PRO A 42 12.70 0.36 2.77
C PRO A 42 11.43 1.11 2.33
N ILE A 43 11.44 1.78 1.17
CA ILE A 43 10.28 2.53 0.66
C ILE A 43 9.16 1.58 0.21
N ILE A 44 9.49 0.47 -0.46
CA ILE A 44 8.50 -0.57 -0.82
C ILE A 44 7.90 -1.18 0.45
N VAL A 45 8.73 -1.49 1.44
CA VAL A 45 8.27 -2.05 2.72
C VAL A 45 7.33 -1.10 3.43
N SER A 46 7.67 0.20 3.48
CA SER A 46 6.81 1.25 4.04
C SER A 46 5.48 1.35 3.29
N SER A 47 5.51 1.32 1.96
CA SER A 47 4.32 1.29 1.09
C SER A 47 3.42 0.09 1.42
N LEU A 48 3.97 -1.13 1.52
CA LEU A 48 3.21 -2.32 1.88
C LEU A 48 2.70 -2.31 3.32
N GLY A 49 3.42 -1.66 4.24
CA GLY A 49 2.95 -1.39 5.60
C GLY A 49 1.70 -0.50 5.61
N ALA A 50 1.67 0.54 4.76
CA ALA A 50 0.49 1.38 4.58
C ALA A 50 -0.67 0.62 3.89
N SER A 51 -0.38 -0.26 2.92
CA SER A 51 -1.39 -1.15 2.32
C SER A 51 -2.00 -2.09 3.35
N THR A 52 -1.16 -2.65 4.22
CA THR A 52 -1.60 -3.48 5.36
C THR A 52 -2.52 -2.68 6.28
N PHE A 53 -2.15 -1.44 6.63
CA PHE A 53 -3.01 -0.56 7.42
C PHE A 53 -4.39 -0.39 6.77
N ILE A 54 -4.46 -0.08 5.47
CA ILE A 54 -5.74 0.09 4.78
C ILE A 54 -6.58 -1.19 4.81
N VAL A 55 -5.96 -2.34 4.50
CA VAL A 55 -6.64 -3.64 4.43
C VAL A 55 -7.27 -4.03 5.78
N PHE A 56 -6.59 -3.73 6.90
CA PHE A 56 -7.06 -4.13 8.23
C PHE A 56 -7.76 -3.04 9.02
N ALA A 57 -7.51 -1.75 8.77
CA ALA A 57 -8.14 -0.65 9.49
C ALA A 57 -9.44 -0.18 8.83
N MET A 58 -9.52 -0.26 7.50
CA MET A 58 -10.70 0.16 6.72
C MET A 58 -11.07 -0.89 5.64
N PRO A 59 -11.29 -2.16 6.04
CA PRO A 59 -11.51 -3.29 5.14
C PRO A 59 -12.72 -3.14 4.20
N LYS A 60 -13.70 -2.31 4.52
CA LYS A 60 -14.89 -2.09 3.67
C LYS A 60 -14.77 -0.88 2.76
N SER A 61 -13.69 -0.11 2.87
CA SER A 61 -13.42 1.03 2.00
C SER A 61 -13.21 0.61 0.54
N MET A 62 -13.43 1.54 -0.40
CA MET A 62 -13.17 1.29 -1.82
C MET A 62 -11.67 1.07 -2.09
N VAL A 63 -10.81 1.81 -1.38
CA VAL A 63 -9.34 1.72 -1.51
C VAL A 63 -8.75 0.41 -1.00
N ALA A 64 -9.47 -0.34 -0.14
CA ALA A 64 -9.07 -1.66 0.34
C ALA A 64 -9.51 -2.81 -0.58
N LYS A 65 -10.32 -2.56 -1.62
CA LYS A 65 -10.74 -3.61 -2.56
C LYS A 65 -9.52 -4.22 -3.25
N ALA A 66 -9.54 -5.53 -3.47
CA ALA A 66 -8.47 -6.25 -4.17
C ALA A 66 -8.13 -5.62 -5.53
N ARG A 67 -9.14 -5.14 -6.29
CA ARG A 67 -8.93 -4.42 -7.55
C ARG A 67 -8.06 -3.16 -7.38
N ASN A 68 -8.36 -2.34 -6.38
CA ASN A 68 -7.65 -1.09 -6.13
C ASN A 68 -6.25 -1.38 -5.57
N LEU A 69 -6.12 -2.34 -4.66
CA LEU A 69 -4.84 -2.79 -4.13
C LEU A 69 -3.90 -3.28 -5.26
N VAL A 70 -4.35 -4.24 -6.07
CA VAL A 70 -3.54 -4.81 -7.17
C VAL A 70 -3.32 -3.78 -8.28
N GLY A 71 -4.39 -3.11 -8.73
CA GLY A 71 -4.34 -2.13 -9.81
C GLY A 71 -3.50 -0.92 -9.46
N GLY A 72 -3.65 -0.38 -8.25
CA GLY A 72 -2.88 0.75 -7.78
C GLY A 72 -1.39 0.44 -7.73
N HIS A 73 -0.98 -0.69 -7.12
CA HIS A 73 0.43 -1.08 -7.10
C HIS A 73 0.97 -1.38 -8.50
N ALA A 74 0.16 -1.90 -9.43
CA ALA A 74 0.57 -2.06 -10.82
C ALA A 74 0.82 -0.72 -11.51
N VAL A 75 -0.10 0.25 -11.37
CA VAL A 75 0.09 1.61 -11.89
C VAL A 75 1.34 2.26 -11.29
N GLY A 76 1.48 2.19 -9.97
CA GLY A 76 2.65 2.74 -9.28
C GLY A 76 3.95 2.11 -9.77
N PHE A 77 3.99 0.78 -9.89
CA PHE A 77 5.15 0.06 -10.38
C PHE A 77 5.52 0.44 -11.82
N ILE A 78 4.53 0.56 -12.71
CA ILE A 78 4.73 0.98 -14.12
C ILE A 78 5.27 2.41 -14.17
N CYS A 79 4.62 3.35 -13.51
CA CYS A 79 5.06 4.75 -13.49
C CYS A 79 6.48 4.89 -12.93
N GLY A 80 6.75 4.28 -11.78
CA GLY A 80 8.08 4.31 -11.17
C GLY A 80 9.15 3.72 -12.10
N SER A 81 8.86 2.56 -12.71
CA SER A 81 9.80 1.91 -13.64
C SER A 81 10.08 2.76 -14.87
N ILE A 82 9.06 3.38 -15.47
CA ILE A 82 9.21 4.27 -16.62
C ILE A 82 10.11 5.45 -16.25
N PHE A 83 9.81 6.15 -15.16
CA PHE A 83 10.56 7.34 -14.77
C PHE A 83 11.96 7.06 -14.24
N SER A 84 12.26 5.81 -13.86
CA SER A 84 13.63 5.40 -13.53
C SER A 84 14.59 5.40 -14.74
N LEU A 85 14.03 5.29 -15.96
CA LEU A 85 14.81 5.31 -17.21
C LEU A 85 15.17 6.74 -17.65
N PHE A 86 14.47 7.75 -17.11
CA PHE A 86 14.64 9.14 -17.49
C PHE A 86 15.47 9.92 -16.45
N LEU A 87 16.22 10.91 -16.95
CA LEU A 87 16.75 12.02 -16.15
C LEU A 87 17.80 11.66 -15.06
N ASN A 88 18.59 10.61 -15.29
CA ASN A 88 19.75 10.29 -14.45
C ASN A 88 20.95 11.18 -14.85
N GLY A 89 21.43 12.02 -13.92
CA GLY A 89 22.67 12.80 -14.12
C GLY A 89 22.81 14.07 -13.28
N ASN A 90 21.71 14.69 -12.84
CA ASN A 90 21.72 15.85 -11.93
C ASN A 90 20.65 15.67 -10.84
N PHE A 91 20.95 16.13 -9.62
CA PHE A 91 20.04 16.14 -8.48
C PHE A 91 18.65 16.70 -8.82
N VAL A 92 18.58 17.83 -9.52
CA VAL A 92 17.29 18.47 -9.86
C VAL A 92 16.47 17.59 -10.81
N PHE A 93 17.13 17.06 -11.86
CA PHE A 93 16.47 16.22 -12.85
C PHE A 93 16.01 14.87 -12.26
N SER A 94 16.79 14.28 -11.35
CA SER A 94 16.41 13.03 -10.67
C SER A 94 15.17 13.23 -9.78
N ASN A 95 15.16 14.29 -8.97
CA ASN A 95 14.00 14.60 -8.12
C ASN A 95 12.75 14.97 -8.94
N LEU A 96 12.92 15.61 -10.09
CA LEU A 96 11.82 15.87 -11.02
C LEU A 96 11.23 14.55 -11.55
N SER A 97 12.07 13.59 -11.95
CA SER A 97 11.61 12.23 -12.32
C SER A 97 10.81 11.57 -11.21
N TYR A 98 11.27 11.66 -9.96
CA TYR A 98 10.57 11.06 -8.81
C TYR A 98 9.20 11.71 -8.58
N ALA A 99 9.14 13.05 -8.65
CA ALA A 99 7.89 13.81 -8.50
C ALA A 99 6.90 13.48 -9.62
N LEU A 100 7.37 13.38 -10.87
CA LEU A 100 6.55 13.02 -12.02
C LEU A 100 6.03 11.58 -11.91
N ALA A 101 6.84 10.64 -11.44
CA ALA A 101 6.41 9.25 -11.22
C ALA A 101 5.25 9.17 -10.23
N VAL A 102 5.37 9.87 -9.10
CA VAL A 102 4.32 9.92 -8.07
C VAL A 102 3.08 10.63 -8.61
N GLY A 103 3.22 11.81 -9.18
CA GLY A 103 2.10 12.60 -9.72
C GLY A 103 1.35 11.86 -10.82
N LEU A 104 2.06 11.24 -11.77
CA LEU A 104 1.43 10.46 -12.83
C LEU A 104 0.74 9.20 -12.26
N SER A 105 1.34 8.53 -11.28
CA SER A 105 0.69 7.36 -10.66
C SER A 105 -0.63 7.74 -9.98
N ILE A 106 -0.69 8.88 -9.29
CA ILE A 106 -1.92 9.40 -8.68
C ILE A 106 -2.96 9.69 -9.76
N PHE A 107 -2.57 10.43 -10.81
CA PHE A 107 -3.46 10.77 -11.91
C PHE A 107 -4.06 9.51 -12.56
N LEU A 108 -3.23 8.53 -12.92
CA LEU A 108 -3.68 7.30 -13.57
C LEU A 108 -4.58 6.46 -12.65
N MET A 109 -4.23 6.32 -11.37
CA MET A 109 -5.06 5.59 -10.41
C MET A 109 -6.47 6.18 -10.30
N VAL A 110 -6.59 7.50 -10.27
CA VAL A 110 -7.88 8.22 -10.23
C VAL A 110 -8.65 8.04 -11.54
N VAL A 111 -7.97 8.17 -12.69
CA VAL A 111 -8.62 8.03 -14.01
C VAL A 111 -9.21 6.64 -14.23
N ILE A 112 -8.55 5.58 -13.72
CA ILE A 112 -8.99 4.19 -13.93
C ILE A 112 -9.69 3.58 -12.70
N ASP A 113 -10.06 4.38 -11.69
CA ASP A 113 -10.80 3.94 -10.48
C ASP A 113 -10.08 2.80 -9.71
N THR A 114 -8.76 2.97 -9.54
CA THR A 114 -7.87 2.04 -8.82
C THR A 114 -7.09 2.74 -7.71
N GLU A 115 -7.70 3.72 -7.05
CA GLU A 115 -7.06 4.50 -6.00
C GLU A 115 -6.60 3.59 -4.87
N HIS A 116 -5.28 3.52 -4.71
CA HIS A 116 -4.63 2.89 -3.57
C HIS A 116 -3.45 3.77 -3.16
N PRO A 117 -3.66 4.74 -2.25
CA PRO A 117 -2.65 5.74 -1.89
C PRO A 117 -1.25 5.16 -1.58
N PRO A 118 -1.11 3.99 -0.93
CA PRO A 118 0.20 3.37 -0.70
C PRO A 118 0.99 3.10 -1.98
N ALA A 119 0.34 2.84 -3.11
CA ALA A 119 1.00 2.56 -4.38
C ALA A 119 1.77 3.77 -4.96
N ALA A 120 1.44 4.99 -4.55
CA ALA A 120 2.26 6.17 -4.87
C ALA A 120 3.68 6.04 -4.26
N GLY A 121 3.80 5.41 -3.08
CA GLY A 121 5.10 5.04 -2.50
C GLY A 121 5.84 3.96 -3.30
N THR A 122 5.12 3.04 -3.95
CA THR A 122 5.72 2.09 -4.89
C THR A 122 6.29 2.83 -6.11
N ALA A 123 5.57 3.80 -6.68
CA ALA A 123 6.06 4.63 -7.78
C ALA A 123 7.33 5.41 -7.39
N LEU A 124 7.35 6.00 -6.20
CA LEU A 124 8.54 6.68 -5.68
C LEU A 124 9.72 5.71 -5.53
N SER A 125 9.51 4.54 -4.93
CA SER A 125 10.59 3.57 -4.73
C SER A 125 11.18 3.10 -6.05
N LEU A 126 10.34 2.78 -7.04
CA LEU A 126 10.78 2.26 -8.32
C LEU A 126 11.43 3.34 -9.19
N SER A 127 11.02 4.61 -9.06
CA SER A 127 11.70 5.71 -9.76
C SER A 127 13.11 5.97 -9.22
N ILE A 128 13.34 5.76 -7.92
CA ILE A 128 14.67 5.86 -7.29
C ILE A 128 15.55 4.64 -7.59
N THR A 129 15.00 3.44 -7.42
CA THR A 129 15.79 2.19 -7.41
C THR A 129 15.80 1.45 -8.75
N GLY A 130 14.96 1.86 -9.69
CA GLY A 130 14.79 1.21 -10.98
C GLY A 130 14.02 -0.09 -10.92
N PHE A 131 13.66 -0.59 -12.11
CA PHE A 131 13.04 -1.90 -12.26
C PHE A 131 13.99 -3.02 -11.83
N SER A 132 13.48 -3.99 -11.08
CA SER A 132 14.16 -5.26 -10.85
C SER A 132 13.14 -6.39 -10.68
N LEU A 133 13.51 -7.59 -11.11
CA LEU A 133 12.65 -8.78 -10.95
C LEU A 133 12.32 -9.03 -9.47
N ASN A 134 13.30 -8.82 -8.58
CA ASN A 134 13.09 -8.95 -7.14
C ASN A 134 12.05 -7.93 -6.64
N ALA A 135 12.10 -6.67 -7.07
CA ALA A 135 11.09 -5.68 -6.70
C ALA A 135 9.69 -6.07 -7.22
N PHE A 136 9.60 -6.57 -8.45
CA PHE A 136 8.34 -7.06 -9.01
C PHE A 136 7.75 -8.18 -8.15
N LEU A 137 8.53 -9.24 -7.89
CA LEU A 137 8.09 -10.37 -7.06
C LEU A 137 7.71 -9.91 -5.65
N SER A 138 8.56 -9.08 -5.02
CA SER A 138 8.31 -8.49 -3.71
C SER A 138 6.96 -7.77 -3.62
N VAL A 139 6.67 -6.87 -4.56
CA VAL A 139 5.41 -6.09 -4.55
C VAL A 139 4.22 -7.00 -4.81
N PHE A 140 4.25 -7.78 -5.89
CA PHE A 140 3.06 -8.52 -6.34
C PHE A 140 2.76 -9.75 -5.49
N ILE A 141 3.76 -10.44 -4.92
CA ILE A 141 3.52 -11.52 -3.95
C ILE A 141 2.91 -10.94 -2.68
N SER A 142 3.44 -9.83 -2.16
CA SER A 142 2.90 -9.18 -0.94
C SER A 142 1.47 -8.70 -1.14
N VAL A 143 1.21 -8.06 -2.29
CA VAL A 143 -0.14 -7.60 -2.68
C VAL A 143 -1.10 -8.78 -2.87
N ALA A 144 -0.65 -9.89 -3.45
CA ALA A 144 -1.46 -11.09 -3.59
C ALA A 144 -1.83 -11.68 -2.21
N ILE A 145 -0.86 -11.77 -1.29
CA ILE A 145 -1.12 -12.20 0.09
C ILE A 145 -2.16 -11.29 0.74
N LEU A 146 -1.98 -9.97 0.68
CA LEU A 146 -2.93 -9.00 1.24
C LEU A 146 -4.32 -9.13 0.61
N ALA A 147 -4.41 -9.30 -0.71
CA ALA A 147 -5.68 -9.45 -1.42
C ALA A 147 -6.41 -10.74 -1.02
N VAL A 148 -5.68 -11.86 -0.89
CA VAL A 148 -6.24 -13.15 -0.45
C VAL A 148 -6.73 -13.05 0.99
N VAL A 149 -5.89 -12.53 1.90
CA VAL A 149 -6.25 -12.35 3.31
C VAL A 149 -7.45 -11.42 3.44
N HIS A 150 -7.47 -10.31 2.71
CA HIS A 150 -8.61 -9.40 2.66
C HIS A 150 -9.87 -10.11 2.19
N HIS A 151 -9.82 -10.84 1.08
CA HIS A 151 -10.99 -11.53 0.51
C HIS A 151 -11.64 -12.49 1.51
N PHE A 152 -10.84 -13.35 2.15
CA PHE A 152 -11.35 -14.35 3.09
C PHE A 152 -11.76 -13.77 4.44
N LEU A 153 -11.06 -12.75 4.94
CA LEU A 153 -11.27 -12.24 6.30
C LEU A 153 -12.17 -11.01 6.36
N LYS A 154 -12.45 -10.35 5.22
CA LYS A 154 -13.36 -9.19 5.13
C LYS A 154 -14.71 -9.40 5.83
N PRO A 155 -15.39 -10.57 5.76
CA PRO A 155 -16.64 -10.78 6.49
C PRO A 155 -16.51 -10.68 8.02
N TYR A 156 -15.31 -10.92 8.57
CA TYR A 156 -15.05 -10.92 10.00
C TYR A 156 -14.52 -9.58 10.53
N MET A 157 -14.17 -8.65 9.64
CA MET A 157 -13.57 -7.35 9.97
C MET A 157 -14.60 -6.21 9.91
N ILE A 158 -14.35 -5.15 10.68
CA ILE A 158 -15.12 -3.90 10.66
C ILE A 158 -14.19 -2.73 10.35
N ASP A 159 -14.75 -1.61 9.89
CA ASP A 159 -13.97 -0.38 9.77
C ASP A 159 -13.68 0.17 11.17
N LEU A 160 -12.40 0.30 11.48
CA LEU A 160 -11.90 0.79 12.76
C LEU A 160 -11.97 2.32 12.80
N ILE A 161 -11.63 2.96 11.68
CA ILE A 161 -11.78 4.40 11.47
C ILE A 161 -13.09 4.77 10.77
#